data_AF-A0A7Z9WTR1-F1
#
_entry.id   AF-A0A7Z9WTR1-F1
#
_cell.length_a   1.000
_cell.length_b   1.000
_cell.length_c   1.000
_cell.angle_alpha   90.00
_cell.angle_beta   90.00
_cell.angle_gamma   90.00
#
_symmetry.space_group_name_H-M   'P 1'
#
loop_
_entity.id
_entity.type
_entity.pdbx_description
1 polymer ?
#
loop_
_entity_poly.entity_id
_entity_poly.type
_entity_poly.pdbx_seq_one_letter_code
_entity_poly.pdbx_strand_id
1 'polypeptide(L)' 'MQLTDRDIRPIVQLALAEDIGSGDASAALIPPERQAQAQVICNQAAIICGRPWFDAVFQQLDPNVCIHWHIEEGDWVQPH' A
#
# COMPACT_ATOMS: atom_id res chain seq x y z
N MET A 1 0.66 18.43 13.73
CA MET A 1 0.95 18.55 12.29
C MET A 1 0.34 17.32 11.64
N GLN A 2 -0.68 17.49 10.79
CA GLN A 2 -1.28 16.37 10.06
C GLN A 2 -0.61 16.30 8.68
N LEU A 3 -0.13 15.12 8.29
CA LEU A 3 0.37 14.88 6.94
C LEU A 3 -0.80 14.98 5.97
N THR A 4 -0.63 15.76 4.90
CA THR A 4 -1.63 15.91 3.85
C THR A 4 -1.26 15.08 2.63
N ASP A 5 -2.22 14.88 1.76
CA ASP A 5 -2.02 14.24 0.45
C ASP A 5 -0.91 14.91 -0.38
N ARG A 6 -0.72 16.23 -0.23
CA ARG A 6 0.36 16.99 -0.89
C ARG A 6 1.74 16.64 -0.37
N ASP A 7 1.85 16.18 0.87
CA ASP A 7 3.10 15.75 1.48
C ASP A 7 3.43 14.30 1.07
N ILE A 8 2.40 13.46 0.97
CA ILE A 8 2.52 12.01 0.75
C ILE A 8 2.79 11.67 -0.72
N ARG A 9 1.98 12.21 -1.65
CA ARG A 9 2.02 11.78 -3.06
C ARG A 9 3.41 11.88 -3.70
N PRO A 10 4.16 12.99 -3.56
CA PRO A 10 5.46 13.11 -4.21
C PRO A 10 6.48 12.08 -3.72
N ILE A 11 6.41 11.73 -2.43
CA ILE A 11 7.32 10.76 -1.81
C ILE A 11 6.96 9.35 -2.27
N VAL A 12 5.67 9.01 -2.31
CA VAL A 12 5.19 7.74 -2.86
C VAL A 12 5.61 7.60 -4.32
N GLN A 13 5.44 8.65 -5.13
CA GLN A 13 5.85 8.65 -6.53
C GLN A 13 7.36 8.38 -6.67
N LEU A 14 8.19 8.99 -5.83
CA LEU A 14 9.63 8.78 -5.84
C LEU A 14 9.99 7.34 -5.46
N ALA A 15 9.37 6.78 -4.43
CA ALA A 15 9.58 5.40 -3.99
C ALA A 15 9.14 4.39 -5.08
N LEU A 16 7.99 4.60 -5.71
CA LEU A 16 7.53 3.74 -6.81
C LEU A 16 8.47 3.80 -8.02
N ALA A 17 8.98 4.99 -8.34
CA ALA A 17 9.94 5.16 -9.44
C ALA A 17 11.29 4.47 -9.15
N GLU A 18 11.72 4.45 -7.88
CA GLU A 18 12.94 3.77 -7.44
C GLU A 18 12.79 2.24 -7.49
N ASP A 19 11.68 1.71 -6.96
CA ASP A 19 11.48 0.26 -6.82
C ASP A 19 11.06 -0.42 -8.13
N ILE A 20 10.14 0.19 -8.90
CA ILE A 20 9.56 -0.40 -10.10
C ILE A 20 10.27 0.09 -11.37
N GLY A 21 10.68 1.36 -11.42
CA GLY A 21 11.35 1.96 -12.58
C GLY A 21 10.61 1.71 -13.90
N SER A 22 11.21 0.91 -14.78
CA SER A 22 10.65 0.55 -16.10
C SER A 22 9.62 -0.59 -16.08
N GLY A 23 9.36 -1.21 -14.93
CA GLY A 23 8.40 -2.30 -14.74
C GLY A 23 8.94 -3.48 -13.95
N ASP A 24 8.05 -4.37 -13.52
CA ASP A 24 8.36 -5.61 -12.80
C ASP A 24 8.34 -6.82 -13.77
N ALA A 25 9.52 -7.37 -14.06
CA ALA A 25 9.67 -8.49 -14.97
C ALA A 25 9.07 -9.81 -14.44
N SER A 26 8.97 -9.98 -13.12
CA SER A 26 8.37 -11.18 -12.53
C SER A 26 6.84 -11.09 -12.59
N ALA A 27 6.28 -9.89 -12.35
CA ALA A 27 4.86 -9.65 -12.50
C ALA A 27 4.39 -9.84 -13.96
N ALA A 28 5.24 -9.56 -14.95
CA ALA A 28 4.94 -9.73 -16.37
C ALA A 28 4.66 -11.20 -16.79
N LEU A 29 4.95 -12.18 -15.93
CA LEU A 29 4.61 -13.59 -16.16
C LEU A 29 3.14 -13.90 -15.83
N ILE A 30 2.43 -12.99 -15.16
CA ILE A 30 1.03 -13.15 -14.78
C ILE A 30 0.15 -12.51 -15.86
N PRO A 31 -0.92 -13.18 -16.34
CA PRO A 31 -1.86 -12.58 -17.28
C PRO A 31 -2.47 -11.29 -16.72
N PRO A 32 -2.54 -10.19 -17.50
CA PRO A 32 -2.96 -8.87 -17.02
C PRO A 32 -4.42 -8.83 -16.56
N GLU A 33 -5.27 -9.71 -17.07
CA GLU A 33 -6.67 -9.86 -16.67
C GLU A 33 -6.87 -10.59 -15.34
N ARG A 34 -5.81 -11.15 -14.75
CA ARG A 34 -5.90 -11.94 -13.53
C ARG A 34 -6.12 -11.04 -12.32
N GLN A 35 -7.24 -11.24 -11.64
CA GLN A 35 -7.51 -10.61 -10.35
C GLN A 35 -7.02 -11.50 -9.20
N ALA A 36 -6.60 -10.85 -8.12
CA ALA A 36 -6.17 -11.52 -6.91
C ALA A 36 -6.74 -10.81 -5.67
N GLN A 37 -6.80 -11.55 -4.57
CA GLN A 37 -7.10 -11.03 -3.24
C GLN A 37 -5.92 -11.32 -2.33
N ALA A 38 -5.54 -10.35 -1.52
CA ALA A 38 -4.49 -10.47 -0.52
C ALA A 38 -4.97 -9.88 0.81
N GLN A 39 -4.36 -10.35 1.90
CA GLN A 39 -4.58 -9.82 3.24
C GLN A 39 -3.24 -9.42 3.84
N VAL A 40 -3.18 -8.22 4.42
CA VAL A 40 -2.03 -7.77 5.21
C VAL A 40 -2.29 -8.15 6.66
N ILE A 41 -1.35 -8.91 7.24
CA ILE A 41 -1.41 -9.35 8.64
C ILE A 41 -0.25 -8.75 9.44
N CYS A 42 -0.50 -8.45 10.71
CA CYS A 42 0.54 -8.05 11.64
C CYS A 42 1.02 -9.29 12.41
N ASN A 43 2.30 -9.66 12.27
CA ASN A 43 2.86 -10.85 12.92
C ASN A 43 3.39 -10.57 14.34
N GLN A 44 3.32 -9.32 14.80
CA GLN A 44 3.84 -8.87 16.09
C GLN A 44 2.84 -7.90 16.74
N ALA A 45 2.93 -7.74 18.05
CA ALA A 45 2.17 -6.69 18.74
C ALA A 45 2.64 -5.32 18.25
N ALA A 46 1.73 -4.47 17.77
CA ALA A 46 2.08 -3.18 17.19
C ALA A 46 0.98 -2.13 17.37
N ILE A 47 1.36 -0.86 17.29
CA ILE A 47 0.44 0.24 16.99
C ILE A 47 0.52 0.50 15.50
N ILE A 48 -0.61 0.49 14.81
CA ILE A 48 -0.63 0.68 13.36
C ILE A 48 -0.59 2.15 13.01
N CYS A 49 0.32 2.51 12.10
CA CYS A 49 0.38 3.84 11.53
C CYS A 49 0.72 3.80 10.03
N GLY A 50 0.35 4.85 9.31
CA GLY A 50 0.68 5.05 7.91
C GLY A 50 -0.38 4.60 6.91
N ARG A 51 -1.65 4.43 7.31
CA ARG A 51 -2.73 4.09 6.37
C ARG A 51 -2.80 5.02 5.14
N PRO A 52 -2.66 6.36 5.28
CA PRO A 52 -2.68 7.26 4.13
C PRO A 52 -1.55 7.01 3.12
N TRP A 53 -0.40 6.51 3.58
CA TRP A 53 0.71 6.14 2.70
C TRP A 53 0.40 4.88 1.92
N PHE A 54 -0.14 3.87 2.60
CA PHE A 54 -0.55 2.60 1.99
C PHE A 54 -1.63 2.83 0.91
N ASP A 55 -2.64 3.63 1.23
CA ASP A 55 -3.70 4.00 0.29
C ASP A 55 -3.11 4.74 -0.93
N ALA A 56 -2.21 5.71 -0.71
CA ALA A 56 -1.59 6.48 -1.78
C ALA A 56 -0.70 5.63 -2.71
N VAL A 57 -0.02 4.61 -2.19
CA VAL A 57 0.78 3.66 -2.97
C VAL A 57 -0.11 2.92 -3.96
N PHE A 58 -1.18 2.26 -3.48
CA PHE A 58 -2.05 1.49 -4.36
C PHE A 58 -2.86 2.39 -5.30
N GLN A 59 -3.28 3.57 -4.85
CA GLN A 59 -3.97 4.53 -5.73
C GLN A 59 -3.10 4.99 -6.91
N GLN A 60 -1.78 5.15 -6.71
CA GLN A 60 -0.85 5.52 -7.77
C GLN A 60 -0.43 4.31 -8.63
N LEU A 61 -0.33 3.12 -8.03
CA LEU A 61 0.08 1.90 -8.72
C LEU A 61 -1.02 1.32 -9.60
N ASP A 62 -2.23 1.16 -9.05
CA ASP A 62 -3.44 0.74 -9.78
C ASP A 62 -4.70 1.30 -9.07
N PRO A 63 -5.38 2.31 -9.64
CA PRO A 63 -6.54 2.94 -9.02
C PRO A 63 -7.77 2.01 -8.90
N ASN A 64 -7.74 0.81 -9.48
CA ASN A 64 -8.81 -0.17 -9.36
C ASN A 64 -8.67 -1.07 -8.13
N VAL A 65 -7.56 -0.99 -7.40
CA VAL A 65 -7.36 -1.78 -6.17
C VAL A 65 -8.30 -1.28 -5.08
N CYS A 66 -9.12 -2.19 -4.55
CA CYS A 66 -10.01 -1.93 -3.42
C CYS A 66 -9.33 -2.34 -2.11
N ILE A 67 -9.08 -1.37 -1.23
CA ILE A 67 -8.54 -1.62 0.11
C ILE A 67 -9.68 -1.63 1.13
N HIS A 68 -9.75 -2.71 1.92
CA HIS A 68 -10.68 -2.81 3.05
C HIS A 68 -9.89 -2.86 4.36
N TRP A 69 -9.89 -1.74 5.09
CA TRP A 69 -9.26 -1.64 6.39
C TRP A 69 -10.14 -2.26 7.48
N HIS A 70 -9.57 -3.18 8.25
CA HIS A 70 -10.24 -3.79 9.41
C HIS A 70 -9.94 -3.07 10.74
N ILE A 71 -9.06 -2.08 10.70
CA ILE A 71 -8.52 -1.35 11.86
C ILE A 71 -8.32 0.12 11.50
N GLU A 72 -8.26 0.96 12.52
CA GLU A 72 -8.04 2.39 12.41
C GLU A 72 -6.56 2.80 12.57
N GLU A 73 -6.23 4.03 12.18
CA GLU A 73 -4.90 4.60 12.43
C GLU A 73 -4.72 4.79 13.94
N GLY A 74 -3.60 4.32 14.49
CA GLY A 74 -3.30 4.36 15.92
C GLY A 74 -3.86 3.17 16.71
N ASP A 75 -4.57 2.24 16.08
CA ASP A 75 -5.05 1.04 16.75
C ASP A 75 -3.90 0.14 17.19
N TRP A 76 -4.06 -0.44 18.38
CA TRP A 76 -3.19 -1.51 18.86
C TRP A 76 -3.68 -2.86 18.37
N VAL A 77 -2.78 -3.62 17.76
CA VAL A 77 -3.06 -4.97 17.24
C VAL A 77 -2.17 -6.01 17.91
N GLN A 78 -2.66 -7.24 17.92
CA GLN A 78 -1.91 -8.42 18.33
C GLN A 78 -1.60 -9.28 17.10
N PRO A 79 -0.58 -10.16 17.19
CA PRO A 79 -0.37 -11.19 16.19
C PRO A 79 -1.67 -11.96 15.94
N HIS A 80 -1.95 -12.25 14.67
CA HIS A 80 -3.02 -13.16 14.27
C HIS A 80 -2.67 -14.61 14.62
#